data_AF-A0A9P5SPT5-F1
#
_entry.id   AF-A0A9P5SPT5-F1
#
_cell.length_a   1.000
_cell.length_b   1.000
_cell.length_c   1.000
_cell.angle_alpha   90.00
_cell.angle_beta   90.00
_cell.angle_gamma   90.00
#
_symmetry.space_group_name_H-M   'P 1'
#
loop_
_entity.id
_entity.type
_entity.pdbx_description
1 polymer ?
#
loop_
_entity_poly.entity_id
_entity_poly.type
_entity_poly.pdbx_seq_one_letter_code
_entity_poly.pdbx_strand_id
1 'polypeptide(L)' 'MGGYLTQDPAVEKWVRMRESTAKHFRWNSRNVRVVGILGLVIPAGFMYLSVTYDRQSKGAFKWAAKGPSPKPAPVEDDD' A
#
# COMPACT_ATOMS: atom_id res chain seq x y z
N MET A 1 44.36 -4.22 -2.42
CA MET A 1 44.20 -5.53 -3.09
C MET A 1 42.71 -5.79 -3.23
N GLY A 2 42.08 -5.23 -4.26
CA GLY A 2 40.64 -5.41 -4.51
C GLY A 2 40.39 -6.79 -5.08
N GLY A 3 39.54 -7.59 -4.41
CA GLY A 3 39.21 -8.94 -4.87
C GLY A 3 38.61 -8.91 -6.26
N TYR A 4 39.16 -9.70 -7.17
CA TYR A 4 38.60 -9.89 -8.51
C TYR A 4 37.22 -10.53 -8.37
N LEU A 5 36.19 -9.84 -8.86
CA LEU A 5 34.85 -10.39 -8.97
C LEU A 5 34.87 -11.48 -10.05
N THR A 6 34.65 -12.74 -9.66
CA THR A 6 34.49 -13.82 -10.62
C THR A 6 33.26 -13.56 -11.47
N GLN A 7 33.45 -13.28 -12.76
CA GLN A 7 32.34 -13.11 -13.69
C GLN A 7 31.79 -14.48 -14.10
N ASP A 8 30.61 -14.80 -13.59
CA ASP A 8 29.85 -15.98 -13.99
C ASP A 8 29.03 -15.64 -15.25
N PRO A 9 29.29 -16.30 -16.39
CA PRO A 9 28.55 -16.05 -17.64
C PRO A 9 27.05 -16.35 -17.52
N ALA A 10 26.63 -17.20 -16.59
CA ALA A 10 25.21 -17.46 -16.35
C ALA A 10 24.51 -16.24 -15.70
N VAL A 11 25.17 -15.62 -14.73
CA VAL A 11 24.66 -14.42 -14.05
C VAL A 11 24.58 -13.26 -15.03
N GLU A 12 25.60 -13.05 -15.86
CA GLU A 12 25.60 -11.98 -16.85
C GLU A 12 24.49 -12.14 -17.89
N LYS A 13 24.24 -13.37 -18.36
CA LYS A 13 23.11 -13.67 -19.26
C LYS A 13 21.78 -13.37 -18.59
N TRP A 14 21.61 -13.76 -17.33
CA TRP A 14 20.38 -13.49 -16.58
C TRP A 14 20.14 -11.99 -16.39
N VAL A 15 21.17 -11.23 -16.02
CA VAL A 15 21.12 -9.77 -15.92
C VAL A 15 20.73 -9.17 -17.27
N ARG A 16 21.39 -9.59 -18.35
CA ARG A 16 21.12 -9.10 -19.71
C ARG A 16 19.70 -9.39 -20.19
N MET A 17 19.13 -10.55 -19.83
CA MET A 17 17.73 -10.87 -20.13
C MET A 17 16.76 -9.91 -19.44
N ARG A 18 17.00 -9.59 -18.17
CA ARG A 18 16.16 -8.62 -17.43
C ARG A 18 16.26 -7.21 -18.01
N GLU A 19 17.48 -6.75 -18.26
CA GLU A 19 17.71 -5.40 -18.82
C GLU A 19 17.12 -5.25 -20.22
N SER A 20 17.10 -6.31 -21.01
CA SER A 20 16.52 -6.31 -22.37
C SER A 20 15.02 -6.65 -22.41
N THR A 21 14.36 -6.84 -21.27
CA THR A 21 12.95 -7.25 -21.22
C THR A 21 12.03 -6.26 -21.93
N ALA A 22 12.26 -4.94 -21.76
CA ALA A 22 11.45 -3.91 -22.41
C ALA A 22 11.53 -3.95 -23.94
N LYS A 23 12.70 -4.31 -24.50
CA LYS A 23 12.91 -4.40 -25.96
C LYS A 23 12.12 -5.53 -26.61
N HIS A 24 11.85 -6.59 -25.85
CA HIS A 24 11.15 -7.78 -26.33
C HIS A 24 9.68 -7.82 -25.86
N PHE A 25 9.20 -6.74 -25.23
CA PHE A 25 7.83 -6.66 -24.77
C PHE A 25 6.86 -6.54 -25.95
N ARG A 26 5.74 -7.27 -25.87
CA ARG A 26 4.66 -7.21 -26.86
C ARG A 26 3.31 -7.03 -26.18
N TRP A 27 2.48 -6.17 -26.77
CA TRP A 27 1.08 -6.04 -26.39
C TRP A 27 0.30 -7.23 -26.93
N ASN A 28 -0.01 -8.16 -26.04
CA ASN A 28 -0.92 -9.27 -26.30
C ASN A 28 -2.05 -9.22 -25.27
N SER A 29 -3.14 -9.96 -25.50
CA SER A 29 -4.31 -9.92 -24.63
C SER A 29 -4.00 -10.28 -23.18
N ARG A 30 -3.00 -11.13 -22.92
CA ARG A 30 -2.55 -11.45 -21.57
C ARG A 30 -1.85 -10.27 -20.91
N ASN A 31 -0.87 -9.67 -21.58
CA ASN A 31 -0.07 -8.57 -21.05
C ASN A 31 -0.90 -7.31 -20.83
N VAL A 32 -1.83 -7.00 -21.75
CA VAL A 32 -2.77 -5.88 -21.60
C VAL A 32 -3.64 -6.07 -20.35
N ARG A 33 -4.18 -7.29 -20.13
CA ARG A 33 -4.96 -7.59 -18.92
C ARG A 33 -4.12 -7.44 -17.64
N VAL A 34 -2.90 -7.97 -17.63
CA VAL A 34 -2.01 -7.88 -16.46
C VAL A 34 -1.66 -6.42 -16.15
N VAL A 35 -1.26 -5.64 -17.16
CA VAL A 35 -0.93 -4.23 -16.99
C VAL A 35 -2.16 -3.43 -16.55
N GLY A 36 -3.35 -3.70 -17.10
CA GLY A 36 -4.58 -3.04 -16.69
C GLY A 36 -4.96 -3.35 -15.23
N ILE A 37 -4.89 -4.62 -14.83
CA ILE A 37 -5.23 -5.03 -13.46
C ILE A 37 -4.23 -4.46 -12.46
N LEU A 38 -2.94 -4.69 -12.68
CA LEU A 38 -1.90 -4.30 -11.72
C LEU A 38 -1.61 -2.79 -11.74
N GLY A 39 -1.71 -2.16 -12.91
CA GLY A 39 -1.38 -0.75 -13.09
C GLY A 39 -2.55 0.22 -12.85
N LEU A 40 -3.80 -0.22 -13.02
CA LEU A 40 -4.97 0.65 -12.86
C LEU A 40 -5.96 0.11 -11.84
N VAL A 41 -6.46 -1.12 -12.01
CA VAL A 41 -7.56 -1.64 -11.19
C VAL A 41 -7.17 -1.72 -9.72
N ILE A 42 -6.02 -2.31 -9.41
CA ILE A 42 -5.56 -2.47 -8.03
C ILE A 42 -5.27 -1.10 -7.38
N PRO A 43 -4.44 -0.20 -7.96
CA PRO A 43 -4.19 1.10 -7.38
C PRO A 43 -5.45 1.95 -7.21
N ALA A 44 -6.34 1.97 -8.20
CA ALA A 44 -7.60 2.71 -8.12
C ALA A 44 -8.53 2.14 -7.06
N GLY A 45 -8.62 0.81 -6.95
CA GLY A 45 -9.38 0.13 -5.89
C GLY A 45 -8.85 0.48 -4.50
N PHE A 46 -7.53 0.42 -4.30
CA PHE A 46 -6.91 0.81 -3.03
C PHE A 46 -7.14 2.29 -2.69
N MET A 47 -6.99 3.19 -3.66
CA MET A 47 -7.23 4.62 -3.47
C MET A 47 -8.69 4.92 -3.14
N TYR A 48 -9.63 4.25 -3.81
CA TYR A 48 -11.05 4.40 -3.51
C TYR A 48 -11.37 3.92 -2.10
N LEU A 49 -10.89 2.73 -1.72
CA LEU A 49 -11.09 2.19 -0.38
C LEU A 49 -10.50 3.13 0.68
N SER A 50 -9.27 3.61 0.51
CA SER A 50 -8.64 4.51 1.50
C SER A 50 -9.45 5.80 1.72
N VAL A 51 -9.96 6.42 0.66
CA VAL A 51 -10.80 7.63 0.75
C VAL A 51 -12.15 7.34 1.42
N THR A 52 -12.79 6.22 1.07
CA THR A 52 -14.08 5.85 1.68
C THR A 52 -13.95 5.53 3.17
N TYR A 53 -12.90 4.80 3.57
CA TYR A 53 -12.64 4.50 4.97
C TYR A 53 -12.21 5.74 5.76
N ASP A 54 -11.42 6.66 5.22
CA ASP A 54 -11.09 7.94 5.88
C ASP A 54 -12.35 8.79 6.13
N ARG A 55 -13.23 8.89 5.13
CA ARG A 55 -14.53 9.58 5.27
C ARG A 55 -15.41 8.93 6.35
N GLN A 56 -15.42 7.60 6.43
CA GLN A 56 -16.20 6.87 7.43
C GLN A 56 -15.59 6.96 8.83
N SER A 57 -14.27 6.90 8.95
CA SER A 57 -13.55 6.93 10.24
C SER A 57 -13.44 8.31 10.87
N LYS A 58 -13.52 9.40 10.09
CA LYS A 58 -13.80 10.76 10.62
C LYS A 58 -15.09 10.85 11.44
N GLY A 59 -16.03 9.92 11.25
CA GLY A 59 -17.21 9.74 12.10
C GLY A 59 -17.20 8.49 13.00
N ALA A 60 -16.19 7.62 12.90
CA ALA A 60 -16.24 6.26 13.45
C ALA A 60 -15.03 5.82 14.30
N PHE A 61 -14.17 6.73 14.77
CA PHE A 61 -13.34 6.48 15.96
C PHE A 61 -14.11 6.79 17.26
N LYS A 62 -15.36 6.30 17.37
CA LYS A 62 -16.26 6.56 18.51
C LYS A 62 -15.99 5.67 19.72
N TRP A 63 -15.08 4.70 19.63
CA TRP A 63 -14.75 3.82 20.76
C TRP A 63 -13.84 4.52 21.78
N ALA A 64 -13.01 5.47 21.36
CA ALA A 64 -12.21 6.31 22.26
C ALA A 64 -13.04 7.41 22.97
N ALA A 65 -14.21 7.75 22.43
CA ALA A 65 -15.12 8.76 23.00
C ALA A 65 -16.20 8.16 23.94
N LYS A 66 -16.13 6.85 24.24
CA LYS A 66 -17.13 6.11 25.02
C LYS A 66 -16.61 5.72 26.41
N GLY A 67 -15.71 6.51 26.98
CA GLY A 67 -15.43 6.46 28.42
C GLY A 67 -16.56 7.18 29.17
N PRO A 68 -17.04 6.67 30.32
CA PRO A 68 -18.04 7.39 31.11
C PRO A 68 -17.48 8.75 31.53
N SER A 69 -18.23 9.83 31.27
CA SER A 69 -17.91 11.17 31.74
C SER A 69 -17.80 11.17 33.27
N PRO A 70 -16.78 11.81 33.87
CA PRO A 70 -16.67 11.91 35.33
C PRO A 70 -17.96 12.53 35.89
N LYS A 71 -18.60 11.85 36.84
CA LYS A 71 -19.75 12.45 37.55
C LYS A 71 -19.24 13.71 38.26
N PRO A 72 -19.93 14.85 38.14
CA PRO A 72 -19.54 16.04 38.91
C PRO A 72 -19.60 15.69 40.40
N ALA A 73 -18.60 16.14 41.17
CA ALA A 73 -18.54 15.93 42.61
C ALA A 73 -19.83 16.45 43.27
N PRO A 74 -20.33 15.80 44.33
CA PRO A 74 -21.48 16.31 45.07
C PRO A 74 -21.13 17.70 45.58
N VAL A 75 -21.97 18.68 45.24
CA VAL A 75 -21.92 20.01 45.83
C VAL A 75 -22.52 19.84 47.22
N GLU A 76 -21.74 20.07 48.26
CA GLU A 76 -22.26 20.18 49.63
C GLU A 76 -23.12 21.45 49.67
N ASP A 77 -24.43 21.30 49.84
CA ASP A 77 -25.35 22.41 50.07
C ASP A 77 -25.25 22.79 51.55
N ASP A 78 -24.55 23.89 51.86
CA ASP A 78 -24.53 24.53 53.17
C ASP A 78 -25.84 25.32 53.37
N ASP A 79 -26.76 24.79 54.19
CA ASP A 79 -27.91 25.50 54.80
C ASP A 79 -27.74 25.61 56.32
#